data_AF-A0A7V8XT24-F1
#
_entry.id   AF-A0A7V8XT24-F1
#
_cell.length_a   1.000
_cell.length_b   1.000
_cell.length_c   1.000
_cell.angle_alpha   90.00
_cell.angle_beta   90.00
_cell.angle_gamma   90.00
#
_symmetry.space_group_name_H-M   'P 1'
#
loop_
_entity.id
_entity.type
_entity.pdbx_description
1 polymer ?
#
loop_
_entity_poly.entity_id
_entity_poly.type
_entity_poly.pdbx_seq_one_letter_code
_entity_poly.pdbx_strand_id
1 'polypeptide(L)' 'LYCEQSGTSMSAPHVSGAAAGFLSVRSEFIGQPERVKEIFMQTAVDLRRERQFQGAGLVDLMKALQAV' A
#
# COMPACT_ATOMS: atom_id res chain seq x y z
N LEU A 1 -25.42 -10.34 3.23
CA LEU A 1 -25.80 -8.92 3.12
C LEU A 1 -24.50 -8.11 3.09
N TYR A 2 -24.40 -7.13 2.20
CA TYR A 2 -23.29 -6.17 2.16
C TYR A 2 -23.65 -4.93 2.99
N CYS A 3 -22.68 -4.34 3.67
CA CYS A 3 -22.86 -3.09 4.43
C CYS A 3 -21.67 -2.15 4.24
N GLU A 4 -21.94 -0.85 4.33
CA GLU A 4 -20.88 0.17 4.38
C GLU A 4 -20.28 0.22 5.79
N GLN A 5 -18.96 0.32 5.87
CA GLN A 5 -18.23 0.52 7.11
C GLN A 5 -17.12 1.56 6.87
N SER A 6 -16.77 2.30 7.92
CA SER A 6 -15.71 3.31 7.87
C SER A 6 -14.72 3.09 9.02
N GLY A 7 -13.47 3.48 8.79
CA GLY A 7 -12.39 3.40 9.78
C GLY A 7 -11.06 2.96 9.17
N THR A 8 -9.99 3.12 9.95
CA THR A 8 -8.65 2.63 9.58
C THR A 8 -8.64 1.10 9.41
N SER A 9 -9.51 0.39 10.12
CA SER A 9 -9.76 -1.05 9.94
C SER A 9 -10.19 -1.42 8.52
N MET A 10 -10.88 -0.53 7.80
CA MET A 10 -11.26 -0.75 6.39
C MET A 10 -10.13 -0.38 5.44
N SER A 11 -9.20 0.47 5.85
CA SER A 11 -7.99 0.78 5.07
C SER A 11 -6.96 -0.34 5.13
N ALA A 12 -6.79 -0.98 6.30
CA ALA A 12 -5.85 -2.07 6.52
C ALA A 12 -5.94 -3.21 5.47
N PRO A 13 -7.12 -3.78 5.15
CA PRO A 13 -7.23 -4.84 4.14
C PRO A 13 -6.93 -4.37 2.71
N HIS A 14 -7.13 -3.08 2.39
CA HIS A 14 -6.74 -2.55 1.08
C HIS A 14 -5.22 -2.48 0.94
N VAL A 15 -4.51 -2.02 1.98
CA VAL A 15 -3.05 -1.96 1.98
C VAL A 15 -2.43 -3.35 1.99
N SER A 16 -2.92 -4.27 2.85
CA SER A 16 -2.39 -5.63 2.90
C SER A 16 -2.75 -6.43 1.64
N GLY A 17 -3.92 -6.23 1.06
CA GLY A 17 -4.31 -6.79 -0.23
C GLY A 17 -3.43 -6.31 -1.37
N ALA A 18 -3.08 -5.02 -1.40
CA ALA A 18 -2.13 -4.47 -2.37
C ALA A 18 -0.73 -5.06 -2.20
N ALA A 19 -0.24 -5.20 -0.95
CA ALA A 19 1.04 -5.85 -0.67
C ALA A 19 1.04 -7.32 -1.10
N ALA A 20 -0.05 -8.06 -0.86
CA ALA A 20 -0.20 -9.45 -1.30
C ALA A 20 -0.22 -9.54 -2.84
N GLY A 21 -0.94 -8.64 -3.51
CA GLY A 21 -0.96 -8.53 -4.97
C GLY A 21 0.44 -8.25 -5.54
N PHE A 22 1.16 -7.29 -4.96
CA PHE A 22 2.55 -7.00 -5.33
C PHE A 22 3.44 -8.25 -5.20
N LEU A 23 3.41 -8.93 -4.04
CA LEU A 23 4.22 -10.13 -3.79
C LEU A 23 3.84 -11.31 -4.69
N SER A 24 2.60 -11.38 -5.15
CA SER A 24 2.17 -12.41 -6.12
C SER A 24 2.79 -12.23 -7.51
N VAL A 25 3.13 -10.99 -7.88
CA VAL A 25 3.77 -10.66 -9.16
C VAL A 25 5.29 -10.56 -9.02
N ARG A 26 5.78 -10.06 -7.89
CA ARG A 26 7.18 -9.81 -7.57
C ARG A 26 7.63 -10.69 -6.40
N SER A 27 7.64 -12.00 -6.63
CA SER A 27 7.95 -13.01 -5.61
C SER A 27 9.37 -12.92 -5.04
N GLU A 28 10.29 -12.26 -5.74
CA GLU A 28 11.67 -12.02 -5.29
C GLU A 28 11.76 -11.14 -4.02
N PHE A 29 10.70 -10.39 -3.70
CA PHE A 29 10.61 -9.59 -2.47
C PHE A 29 9.98 -10.34 -1.29
N ILE A 30 9.58 -11.60 -1.45
CA ILE A 30 9.11 -12.42 -0.33
C ILE A 30 10.25 -12.58 0.68
N GLY A 31 9.95 -12.34 1.96
CA GLY A 31 10.96 -12.33 3.03
C GLY A 31 11.72 -11.00 3.16
N GLN A 32 11.38 -9.97 2.38
CA GLN A 32 11.99 -8.63 2.46
C GLN A 32 10.97 -7.54 2.84
N PRO A 33 10.33 -7.62 4.04
CA PRO A 33 9.22 -6.73 4.39
C PRO A 33 9.61 -5.24 4.45
N GLU A 34 10.84 -4.92 4.86
CA GLU A 34 11.36 -3.56 4.89
C GLU A 34 11.45 -2.99 3.48
N ARG A 35 11.92 -3.80 2.51
CA ARG A 35 12.05 -3.39 1.12
C ARG A 35 10.70 -3.16 0.47
N VAL A 36 9.73 -4.04 0.75
CA VAL A 36 8.34 -3.87 0.29
C VAL A 36 7.75 -2.58 0.87
N LYS A 37 7.94 -2.32 2.17
CA LYS A 37 7.49 -1.09 2.82
C LYS A 37 8.09 0.15 2.16
N GLU A 38 9.39 0.15 1.88
CA GLU A 38 10.07 1.26 1.19
C GLU A 38 9.45 1.55 -0.18
N ILE A 39 9.25 0.53 -1.01
CA ILE A 39 8.66 0.67 -2.35
C ILE A 39 7.27 1.30 -2.25
N PHE A 40 6.41 0.77 -1.37
CA PHE A 40 5.05 1.29 -1.20
C PHE A 40 5.04 2.73 -0.69
N MET A 41 5.93 3.09 0.25
CA MET A 41 6.04 4.46 0.75
C MET A 41 6.56 5.42 -0.33
N GLN A 42 7.51 5.00 -1.17
CA GLN A 42 8.07 5.86 -2.23
C GLN A 42 7.12 6.04 -3.41
N THR A 43 6.26 5.06 -3.66
CA THR A 43 5.32 5.07 -4.80
C THR A 43 3.95 5.64 -4.44
N ALA A 44 3.63 5.79 -3.15
CA ALA A 44 2.38 6.37 -2.68
C ALA A 44 2.10 7.76 -3.33
N VAL A 45 0.82 8.02 -3.56
CA VAL A 45 0.34 9.29 -4.12
C VAL A 45 0.13 10.27 -2.98
N ASP A 46 0.86 11.39 -3.01
CA ASP A 46 0.70 12.48 -2.06
C ASP A 46 -0.71 13.11 -2.21
N LEU A 47 -1.49 13.08 -1.13
CA LEU A 47 -2.83 13.68 -1.09
C LEU A 47 -2.78 15.17 -0.67
N ARG A 48 -1.58 15.73 -0.51
CA ARG A 48 -1.31 17.10 -0.03
C ARG A 48 -1.96 17.39 1.32
N ARG A 49 -2.00 16.38 2.19
CA ARG A 49 -2.46 16.50 3.58
C ARG A 49 -1.28 16.58 4.53
N GLU A 50 -1.55 17.01 5.75
CA GLU A 50 -0.59 16.91 6.84
C GLU A 50 -0.10 15.45 7.00
N ARG A 51 1.21 15.29 7.24
CA ARG A 51 1.87 13.97 7.30
C ARG A 51 1.21 13.01 8.29
N GLN A 52 0.67 13.53 9.38
CA GLN A 52 -0.01 12.74 10.42
C GLN A 52 -1.30 12.08 9.90
N PHE A 53 -1.92 12.62 8.85
CA PHE A 53 -3.17 12.11 8.28
C PHE A 53 -2.95 11.16 7.09
N GLN A 54 -1.85 11.29 6.36
CA GLN A 54 -1.62 10.52 5.12
C GLN A 54 -0.38 9.62 5.16
N GLY A 55 0.52 9.80 6.13
CA GLY A 55 1.81 9.12 6.11
C GLY A 55 2.61 9.52 4.87
N ALA A 56 2.92 8.53 4.02
CA ALA A 56 3.59 8.75 2.74
C ALA A 56 2.61 9.06 1.58
N GLY A 57 1.31 8.86 1.77
CA GLY A 57 0.27 9.06 0.75
C GLY A 57 -0.67 7.86 0.60
N LEU A 58 -1.51 7.90 -0.43
CA LEU A 58 -2.39 6.80 -0.83
C LEU A 58 -1.61 5.72 -1.55
N VAL A 59 -1.83 4.44 -1.20
CA VAL A 59 -1.21 3.31 -1.89
C VAL A 59 -1.53 3.31 -3.39
N ASP A 60 -0.50 3.13 -4.21
CA ASP A 60 -0.60 2.96 -5.66
C ASP A 60 0.14 1.67 -6.08
N LEU A 61 -0.64 0.59 -6.23
CA LEU A 61 -0.11 -0.72 -6.60
C LEU A 61 0.51 -0.73 -8.00
N MET A 62 -0.08 0.01 -8.94
CA MET A 62 0.40 0.02 -10.32
C MET A 62 1.77 0.70 -10.40
N LYS A 63 1.95 1.81 -9.68
CA LYS A 63 3.24 2.48 -9.58
C LYS A 63 4.26 1.67 -8.80
N ALA A 64 3.86 0.98 -7.72
CA ALA A 64 4.72 0.05 -6.98
C ALA A 64 5.28 -1.06 -7.88
N LEU A 65 4.45 -1.67 -8.73
CA LEU A 65 4.86 -2.73 -9.68
C LEU A 65 5.82 -2.23 -10.77
N GLN A 66 5.76 -0.94 -11.13
CA GLN A 66 6.61 -0.34 -12.16
C GLN A 66 7.93 0.22 -11.61
N ALA A 67 8.01 0.47 -10.30
CA ALA A 67 9.16 1.11 -9.68
C ALA A 67 10.33 0.16 -9.36
N VAL A 68 10.18 -1.14 -9.64
CA VAL A 68 11.15 -2.20 -9.36
C VAL A 68 11.59 -2.93 -10.62
#